data_AF-A0A395J0N9-F1
#
_entry.id   AF-A0A395J0N9-F1
#
_cell.length_a   1.000
_cell.length_b   1.000
_cell.length_c   1.000
_cell.angle_alpha   90.00
_cell.angle_beta   90.00
_cell.angle_gamma   90.00
#
_symmetry.space_group_name_H-M   'P 1'
#
loop_
_entity.id
_entity.type
_entity.pdbx_description
1 polymer ?
#
loop_
_entity_poly.entity_id
_entity_poly.type
_entity_poly.pdbx_seq_one_letter_code
_entity_poly.pdbx_strand_id
1 'polypeptide(L)'
;MQPSAAEILSLAKEKPSYYSISDYGIPINDLDSIATIGTFSATLIWLAFPRQGIFLRDQEITDYIALWRLIAHYLGTPTSYFSSPAAVKPVMESILLSEIKPSFYLQDSRQQYYSLASRSTSHLRFS
;
A
#
# COMPACT_ATOMS: atom_id res chain seq x y z
N MET A 1 11.78 -7.64 -19.29
CA MET A 1 10.41 -7.16 -19.56
C MET A 1 9.49 -7.86 -18.57
N GLN A 2 8.67 -7.13 -17.82
CA GLN A 2 7.71 -7.75 -16.87
C GLN A 2 6.52 -8.31 -17.65
N PRO A 3 5.95 -9.47 -17.27
CA PRO A 3 4.81 -10.06 -17.95
C PRO A 3 3.54 -9.21 -17.72
N SER A 4 2.79 -9.00 -18.79
CA SER A 4 1.45 -8.41 -18.78
C SER A 4 0.43 -9.31 -18.05
N ALA A 5 -0.72 -8.75 -17.67
CA ALA A 5 -1.79 -9.50 -17.04
C ALA A 5 -2.22 -10.72 -17.89
N ALA A 6 -2.27 -10.58 -19.22
CA ALA A 6 -2.61 -11.67 -20.13
C ALA A 6 -1.55 -12.79 -20.13
N GLU A 7 -0.26 -12.43 -20.06
CA GLU A 7 0.83 -13.41 -19.95
C GLU A 7 0.80 -14.14 -18.60
N ILE A 8 0.50 -13.44 -17.50
CA ILE A 8 0.34 -14.04 -16.17
C ILE A 8 -0.81 -15.06 -16.18
N LEU A 9 -1.95 -14.71 -16.78
CA LEU A 9 -3.10 -15.62 -16.88
C LEU A 9 -2.80 -16.83 -17.78
N SER A 10 -2.06 -16.64 -18.88
CA SER A 10 -1.61 -17.74 -19.74
C SER A 10 -0.71 -18.70 -18.96
N LEU A 11 0.26 -18.17 -18.22
CA LEU A 11 1.17 -18.96 -17.38
C LEU A 11 0.45 -19.65 -16.23
N ALA A 12 -0.54 -19.01 -15.62
CA ALA A 12 -1.36 -19.60 -14.56
C ALA A 12 -2.18 -20.80 -15.08
N LYS A 13 -2.63 -20.75 -16.35
CA LYS A 13 -3.32 -21.86 -17.00
C LYS A 13 -2.40 -23.07 -17.25
N GLU A 14 -1.17 -22.83 -17.68
CA GLU A 14 -0.18 -23.88 -17.93
C GLU A 14 0.43 -24.44 -16.64
N LYS A 15 0.63 -23.58 -15.64
CA LYS A 15 1.21 -23.90 -14.34
C LYS A 15 0.37 -23.26 -13.23
N PRO A 16 -0.62 -23.98 -12.68
CA PRO A 16 -1.52 -23.45 -11.64
C PRO A 16 -0.83 -22.94 -10.38
N SER A 17 0.40 -23.40 -10.09
CA SER A 17 1.21 -22.90 -8.98
C SER A 17 1.89 -21.55 -9.24
N TYR A 18 1.83 -21.01 -10.47
CA TYR A 18 2.43 -19.72 -10.81
C TYR A 18 1.63 -18.54 -10.25
N TYR A 19 0.30 -18.59 -10.34
CA TYR A 19 -0.59 -17.55 -9.81
C TYR A 19 -1.97 -18.13 -9.52
N SER A 20 -2.50 -17.84 -8.32
CA SER A 20 -3.80 -18.32 -7.87
C SER A 20 -4.88 -17.26 -8.07
N ILE A 21 -5.70 -17.42 -9.11
CA ILE A 21 -6.81 -16.50 -9.41
C ILE A 21 -7.89 -16.58 -8.31
N SER A 22 -8.08 -17.74 -7.67
CA SER A 22 -9.06 -17.88 -6.58
C SER A 22 -8.71 -17.02 -5.37
N ASP A 23 -7.42 -16.88 -5.09
CA ASP A 23 -6.94 -16.22 -3.87
C ASP A 23 -6.67 -14.73 -4.11
N TYR A 24 -6.25 -14.37 -5.33
CA TYR A 24 -5.77 -13.02 -5.66
C TYR A 24 -6.56 -12.31 -6.76
N GLY A 25 -7.56 -12.96 -7.37
CA GLY A 25 -8.38 -12.38 -8.43
C GLY A 25 -7.65 -12.25 -9.77
N ILE A 26 -8.05 -11.27 -10.57
CA ILE A 26 -7.38 -10.96 -11.84
C ILE A 26 -6.16 -10.09 -11.53
N PRO A 27 -4.97 -10.42 -12.08
CA PRO A 27 -3.77 -9.64 -11.83
C PRO A 27 -3.87 -8.25 -12.45
N ILE A 28 -3.35 -7.24 -11.76
CA ILE A 28 -3.33 -5.83 -12.23
C ILE A 28 -4.76 -5.35 -12.46
N ASN A 29 -5.62 -5.57 -11.47
CA ASN A 29 -6.99 -5.07 -11.51
C ASN A 29 -7.06 -3.58 -11.13
N ASP A 30 -8.26 -3.01 -11.17
CA ASP A 30 -8.50 -1.60 -10.83
C ASP A 30 -8.03 -1.26 -9.41
N LEU A 31 -8.27 -2.15 -8.44
CA LEU A 31 -7.86 -1.94 -7.05
C LEU A 31 -6.33 -1.94 -6.91
N ASP A 32 -5.63 -2.87 -7.57
CA ASP A 32 -4.15 -2.91 -7.60
C ASP A 32 -3.58 -1.61 -8.19
N SER A 33 -4.22 -1.12 -9.25
CA SER A 33 -3.82 0.10 -9.94
C SER A 33 -4.09 1.34 -9.08
N ILE A 34 -5.23 1.40 -8.39
CA ILE A 34 -5.55 2.47 -7.43
C ILE A 34 -4.57 2.44 -6.26
N ALA A 35 -4.27 1.26 -5.71
CA ALA A 35 -3.31 1.09 -4.62
C ALA A 35 -1.90 1.55 -5.02
N THR A 36 -1.49 1.24 -6.26
CA THR A 36 -0.20 1.68 -6.81
C THR A 36 -0.14 3.20 -6.94
N ILE A 37 -1.13 3.84 -7.58
CA ILE A 37 -1.18 5.30 -7.68
C ILE A 37 -1.22 5.94 -6.29
N GLY A 38 -2.08 5.43 -5.39
CA GLY A 38 -2.19 5.92 -4.02
C GLY A 38 -0.86 5.82 -3.25
N THR A 39 -0.11 4.74 -3.45
CA THR A 39 1.21 4.55 -2.85
C THR A 39 2.19 5.62 -3.32
N PHE A 40 2.31 5.85 -4.62
CA PHE A 40 3.28 6.84 -5.13
C PHE A 40 2.82 8.30 -4.99
N SER A 41 1.55 8.54 -4.64
CA SER A 41 0.99 9.88 -4.47
C SER A 41 0.67 10.18 -2.99
N ALA A 42 -0.46 9.69 -2.51
CA ALA A 42 -1.04 9.97 -1.21
C ALA A 42 -0.08 9.64 -0.05
N THR A 43 0.63 8.50 -0.11
CA THR A 43 1.53 8.13 1.00
C THR A 43 2.71 9.09 1.13
N LEU A 44 3.14 9.76 0.05
CA LEU A 44 4.19 10.77 0.16
C LEU A 44 3.69 11.98 0.96
N ILE A 45 2.48 12.46 0.66
CA ILE A 45 1.87 13.60 1.33
C ILE A 45 1.64 13.33 2.83
N TRP A 46 1.07 12.17 3.18
CA TRP A 46 0.59 11.92 4.54
C TRP A 46 1.47 10.99 5.38
N LEU A 47 2.48 10.34 4.80
CA LEU A 47 3.41 9.47 5.54
C LEU A 47 4.88 9.84 5.34
N ALA A 48 5.35 9.99 4.10
CA ALA A 48 6.78 10.17 3.84
C ALA A 48 7.27 11.58 4.17
N PHE A 49 6.64 12.61 3.62
CA PHE A 49 7.04 14.01 3.84
C PHE A 49 6.94 14.44 5.31
N PRO A 50 5.87 14.13 6.07
CA PRO A 50 5.80 14.50 7.48
C PRO A 50 6.90 13.86 8.33
N ARG A 51 7.32 12.63 8.01
CA ARG A 51 8.46 11.96 8.69
C ARG A 51 9.80 12.64 8.43
N GLN A 52 9.91 13.42 7.36
CA GLN A 52 11.08 14.21 7.00
C GLN A 52 10.97 15.67 7.47
N GLY A 53 9.89 16.04 8.16
CA GLY A 53 9.63 17.42 8.59
C GLY A 53 9.13 18.33 7.46
N ILE A 54 8.71 17.77 6.32
CA ILE A 54 8.17 18.51 5.19
C ILE A 54 6.64 18.48 5.27
N PHE A 55 6.03 19.67 5.27
CA PHE A 55 4.58 19.86 5.33
C PHE A 55 4.15 20.73 4.17
N LEU A 56 3.33 20.16 3.28
CA LEU A 56 2.84 20.83 2.09
C LEU A 56 1.66 21.76 2.44
N ARG A 57 1.52 22.85 1.68
CA ARG A 57 0.34 23.72 1.70
C ARG A 57 -0.82 23.05 0.98
N ASP A 58 -2.05 23.43 1.32
CA ASP A 58 -3.27 22.85 0.73
C ASP A 58 -3.29 22.92 -0.81
N GLN A 59 -2.80 24.01 -1.38
CA GLN A 59 -2.70 24.17 -2.83
C GLN A 59 -1.68 23.20 -3.44
N GLU A 60 -0.52 23.01 -2.81
CA GLU A 60 0.52 22.08 -3.28
C GLU A 60 0.00 20.64 -3.26
N ILE A 61 -0.76 20.27 -2.23
CA ILE A 61 -1.41 18.97 -2.15
C ILE A 61 -2.42 18.81 -3.30
N THR A 62 -3.24 19.82 -3.54
CA THR A 62 -4.26 19.80 -4.61
C THR A 62 -3.62 19.62 -5.99
N ASP A 63 -2.59 20.40 -6.29
CA ASP A 63 -1.89 20.34 -7.58
C ASP A 63 -1.13 19.02 -7.76
N TYR A 64 -0.50 18.52 -6.70
CA TYR A 64 0.20 17.24 -6.71
C TYR A 64 -0.76 16.06 -6.95
N ILE A 65 -1.93 16.06 -6.30
CA ILE A 65 -2.97 15.05 -6.56
C ILE A 65 -3.52 15.18 -7.97
N ALA A 66 -3.70 16.40 -8.49
CA ALA A 66 -4.15 16.60 -9.87
C ALA A 66 -3.15 16.03 -10.90
N LEU A 67 -1.85 16.19 -10.67
CA LEU A 67 -0.79 15.55 -11.47
C LEU A 67 -0.92 14.02 -11.45
N TRP A 68 -1.04 13.43 -10.27
CA TRP A 68 -1.19 11.97 -10.16
C TRP A 68 -2.50 11.45 -10.74
N ARG A 69 -3.58 12.24 -10.71
CA ARG A 69 -4.82 11.94 -11.42
C ARG A 69 -4.63 11.91 -12.94
N LEU A 70 -3.80 12.80 -13.48
CA LEU A 70 -3.45 12.77 -14.90
C LEU A 70 -2.62 11.51 -15.25
N ILE A 71 -1.66 11.15 -14.41
CA ILE A 71 -0.88 9.91 -14.58
C ILE A 71 -1.82 8.68 -14.53
N ALA A 72 -2.74 8.64 -13.56
CA ALA A 72 -3.76 7.61 -13.45
C ALA A 72 -4.60 7.49 -14.73
N HIS A 73 -5.01 8.62 -15.33
CA HIS A 73 -5.73 8.63 -16.59
C HIS A 73 -4.93 7.98 -17.74
N TYR A 74 -3.64 8.31 -17.87
CA TYR A 74 -2.78 7.70 -18.89
C TYR A 74 -2.52 6.20 -18.66
N LEU A 75 -2.54 5.76 -17.41
CA LEU A 75 -2.38 4.35 -17.05
C LEU A 75 -3.70 3.54 -17.10
N GLY A 76 -4.83 4.20 -17.39
CA GLY A 76 -6.15 3.55 -17.41
C GLY A 76 -6.75 3.29 -16.03
N THR A 77 -6.15 3.83 -14.96
CA THR A 77 -6.65 3.67 -13.58
C THR A 77 -7.89 4.55 -13.35
N PRO A 78 -8.92 4.05 -12.62
CA PRO A 78 -10.08 4.86 -12.26
C PRO A 78 -9.70 6.16 -11.53
N THR A 79 -10.08 7.31 -12.09
CA THR A 79 -9.63 8.64 -11.61
C THR A 79 -10.53 9.27 -10.55
N SER A 80 -11.76 8.76 -10.35
CA SER A 80 -12.74 9.30 -9.40
C SER A 80 -12.21 9.33 -7.96
N TYR A 81 -11.44 8.31 -7.58
CA TYR A 81 -10.77 8.19 -6.28
C TYR A 81 -9.69 9.25 -6.04
N PHE A 82 -9.17 9.87 -7.10
CA PHE A 82 -8.13 10.91 -7.07
C PHE A 82 -8.70 12.31 -7.35
N SER A 83 -10.02 12.49 -7.22
CA SER A 83 -10.71 13.73 -7.58
C SER A 83 -10.33 14.93 -6.71
N SER A 84 -10.01 14.70 -5.44
CA SER A 84 -9.57 15.71 -4.49
C SER A 84 -8.72 15.09 -3.36
N PRO A 85 -7.98 15.89 -2.58
CA PRO A 85 -7.27 15.40 -1.40
C PRO A 85 -8.20 14.73 -0.38
N ALA A 86 -9.43 15.24 -0.23
CA ALA A 86 -10.44 14.67 0.67
C ALA A 86 -10.96 13.31 0.20
N ALA A 87 -10.99 13.05 -1.11
CA ALA A 87 -11.36 11.76 -1.67
C ALA A 87 -10.22 10.73 -1.56
N VAL A 88 -8.97 11.17 -1.81
CA VAL A 88 -7.84 10.25 -1.94
C VAL A 88 -7.32 9.75 -0.59
N LYS A 89 -7.37 10.59 0.44
CA LYS A 89 -6.81 10.27 1.76
C LYS A 89 -7.52 9.06 2.42
N PRO A 90 -8.87 9.00 2.48
CA PRO A 90 -9.56 7.83 3.00
C PRO A 90 -9.29 6.55 2.20
N VAL A 91 -9.12 6.67 0.87
CA VAL A 91 -8.78 5.52 0.01
C VAL A 91 -7.41 4.96 0.39
N MET A 92 -6.41 5.84 0.53
CA MET A 92 -5.07 5.45 1.00
C MET A 92 -5.14 4.78 2.37
N GLU A 93 -5.82 5.39 3.34
CA GLU A 93 -5.95 4.84 4.70
C GLU A 93 -6.64 3.47 4.69
N SER A 94 -7.69 3.31 3.89
CA SER A 94 -8.41 2.04 3.76
C SER A 94 -7.52 0.93 3.20
N ILE A 95 -6.79 1.22 2.11
CA ILE A 95 -5.87 0.25 1.48
C ILE A 95 -4.72 -0.13 2.41
N LEU A 96 -4.13 0.84 3.11
CA LEU A 96 -3.06 0.58 4.09
C LEU A 96 -3.55 -0.33 5.22
N LEU A 97 -4.83 -0.22 5.60
CA LEU A 97 -5.43 -1.04 6.66
C LEU A 97 -5.86 -2.43 6.17
N SER A 98 -6.43 -2.54 4.96
CA SER A 98 -7.02 -3.79 4.45
C SER A 98 -6.03 -4.67 3.70
N GLU A 99 -5.15 -4.09 2.89
CA GLU A 99 -4.31 -4.85 1.95
C GLU A 99 -2.91 -5.14 2.50
N ILE A 100 -2.37 -4.27 3.37
CA ILE A 100 -1.03 -4.48 3.93
C ILE A 100 -1.11 -5.40 5.14
N LYS A 101 -0.87 -6.69 4.89
CA LYS A 101 -0.75 -7.71 5.94
C LYS A 101 0.70 -7.82 6.42
N PRO A 102 0.94 -7.87 7.75
CA PRO A 102 2.25 -8.21 8.27
C PRO A 102 2.69 -9.57 7.72
N SER A 103 3.91 -9.67 7.19
CA SER A 103 4.45 -10.97 6.84
C SER A 103 4.67 -11.81 8.11
N PHE A 104 4.61 -13.13 7.98
CA PHE A 104 4.84 -14.08 9.08
C PHE A 104 6.14 -13.77 9.84
N TYR A 105 7.22 -13.41 9.13
CA TYR A 105 8.49 -13.00 9.73
C TYR A 105 8.40 -11.74 10.60
N LEU A 106 7.60 -10.76 10.20
CA LEU A 106 7.37 -9.53 10.98
C LEU A 106 6.48 -9.78 12.20
N GLN A 107 5.60 -10.79 12.14
CA GLN A 107 4.82 -11.22 13.30
C GLN A 107 5.67 -11.96 14.32
N ASP A 108 6.49 -12.91 13.88
CA ASP A 108 7.32 -13.73 14.77
C ASP A 108 8.39 -12.88 15.49
N SER A 109 9.05 -11.98 14.76
CA SER A 109 10.00 -11.03 15.36
C SER A 109 9.35 -10.08 16.37
N ARG A 110 8.11 -9.64 16.14
CA ARG A 110 7.35 -8.84 17.12
C ARG A 110 7.00 -9.66 18.37
N GLN A 111 6.55 -10.90 18.22
CA GLN A 111 6.24 -11.77 19.35
C GLN A 111 7.49 -12.06 20.19
N GLN A 112 8.61 -12.33 19.54
CA GLN A 112 9.89 -12.52 20.20
C GLN A 112 10.31 -11.25 20.98
N TYR A 113 10.21 -10.06 20.38
CA TYR A 113 10.50 -8.80 21.07
C TYR A 113 9.64 -8.58 22.32
N TYR A 114 8.33 -8.80 22.24
CA TYR A 114 7.43 -8.67 23.41
C TYR A 114 7.74 -9.69 24.51
N SER A 115 8.18 -10.91 24.13
CA SER A 115 8.61 -11.92 25.10
C SER A 115 9.91 -11.53 25.84
N LEU A 116 10.81 -10.82 25.18
CA LEU A 116 12.07 -10.33 25.77
C LEU A 116 11.83 -9.10 26.66
N ALA A 117 10.98 -8.17 26.20
CA ALA A 117 10.62 -6.97 26.95
C ALA A 117 9.90 -7.31 28.27
N SER A 118 8.98 -8.28 28.25
CA SER A 118 8.27 -8.73 29.47
C SER A 118 9.20 -9.41 30.49
N ARG A 119 10.19 -10.19 30.02
CA ARG A 119 11.24 -10.80 30.86
C ARG A 119 12.20 -9.77 31.48
N SER A 120 12.50 -8.68 30.76
CA SER A 120 13.35 -7.61 31.29
C SER A 120 12.65 -6.81 32.40
N THR A 121 11.34 -6.54 32.26
CA THR A 121 10.56 -5.81 33.28
C THR A 121 10.36 -6.56 34.60
N SER A 122 10.47 -7.90 34.62
CA SER A 122 10.40 -8.69 35.85
C SER A 122 11.63 -8.55 36.76
N HIS A 123 12.77 -8.09 36.25
CA HIS A 123 14.00 -7.92 37.03
C HIS A 123 14.16 -6.54 37.67
N LEU A 124 13.30 -5.57 37.33
CA LEU A 124 13.34 -4.19 37.86
C LEU A 124 12.25 -3.90 38.91
N ARG A 125 11.46 -4.91 39.32
CA ARG A 125 10.42 -4.77 40.37
C ARG A 125 10.80 -5.38 41.72
N PHE A 126 12.04 -5.85 41.87
CA PHE A 126 12.59 -6.33 43.14
C PHE A 126 14.04 -5.85 43.28
N SER A 127 14.20 -4.60 43.73
CA SER A 127 15.43 -4.06 44.33
C SER A 127 15.07 -2.88 45.21
#